data_AF-A0A1X1NFK7-F1
#
_entry.id   AF-A0A1X1NFK7-F1
#
_cell.length_a   1.000
_cell.length_b   1.000
_cell.length_c   1.000
_cell.angle_alpha   90.00
_cell.angle_beta   90.00
_cell.angle_gamma   90.00
#
_symmetry.space_group_name_H-M   'P 1'
#
loop_
_entity.id
_entity.type
_entity.pdbx_description
1 polymer ?
#
loop_
_entity_poly.entity_id
_entity_poly.type
_entity_poly.pdbx_seq_one_letter_code
_entity_poly.pdbx_strand_id
1 'polypeptide(L)'
;MARKPLDEDDDKLSARTTQKLGRRGLKLRSRPEDDMPDLPANLTELTDDKLMELFVGLTRWAEYAGTQLAAAAVDEKDSEAHLERCKAMASVKAKNEKSVTAQKAAAASDEDVLEADAEYRKAYAVRKLTEAIYSGADRKAAVVSRELTRRIGRNDRESRATRWAA
;
A
#
# COMPACT_ATOMS: atom_id res chain seq x y z
N MET A 1 -34.47 -13.34 12.22
CA MET A 1 -33.49 -12.29 11.93
C MET A 1 -32.38 -12.91 11.09
N ALA A 2 -32.37 -12.64 9.78
CA ALA A 2 -31.31 -13.12 8.90
C ALA A 2 -30.04 -12.28 9.15
N ARG A 3 -28.91 -12.94 9.44
CA ARG A 3 -27.60 -12.27 9.48
C ARG A 3 -27.33 -11.72 8.09
N LYS A 4 -27.13 -10.40 8.00
CA LYS A 4 -26.64 -9.73 6.80
C LYS A 4 -25.29 -10.38 6.44
N PRO A 5 -25.02 -10.74 5.18
CA PRO A 5 -23.70 -11.21 4.79
C PRO A 5 -22.73 -10.07 5.09
N LEU A 6 -21.74 -10.33 5.95
CA LEU A 6 -20.58 -9.46 6.08
C LEU A 6 -19.85 -9.59 4.74
N ASP A 7 -19.62 -8.47 4.05
CA ASP A 7 -18.73 -8.46 2.90
C ASP A 7 -17.38 -9.05 3.34
N GLU A 8 -16.74 -9.89 2.51
CA GLU A 8 -15.46 -10.56 2.84
C GLU A 8 -14.35 -9.57 3.25
N ASP A 9 -14.50 -8.29 2.90
CA ASP A 9 -13.61 -7.20 3.31
C ASP A 9 -13.82 -6.70 4.75
N ASP A 10 -15.00 -6.88 5.35
CA ASP A 10 -15.32 -6.43 6.72
C ASP A 10 -14.63 -7.29 7.81
N ASP A 11 -14.15 -8.48 7.45
CA ASP A 11 -13.53 -9.41 8.41
C ASP A 11 -12.02 -9.23 8.58
N LYS A 12 -11.40 -8.39 7.75
CA LYS A 12 -9.96 -8.13 7.75
C LYS A 12 -9.46 -7.38 8.99
N LEU A 13 -8.27 -7.73 9.46
CA LEU A 13 -7.65 -7.09 10.64
C LEU A 13 -7.42 -5.59 10.43
N SER A 14 -7.08 -5.17 9.21
CA SER A 14 -6.89 -3.77 8.85
C SER A 14 -8.17 -2.95 8.99
N ALA A 15 -9.33 -3.48 8.59
CA ALA A 15 -10.63 -2.80 8.70
C ALA A 15 -10.99 -2.56 10.18
N ARG A 16 -10.86 -3.59 11.01
CA ARG A 16 -11.09 -3.52 12.46
C ARG A 16 -10.13 -2.52 13.12
N THR A 17 -8.86 -2.50 12.69
CA THR A 17 -7.84 -1.59 13.22
C THR A 17 -8.11 -0.15 12.81
N THR A 18 -8.50 0.08 11.56
CA THR A 18 -8.92 1.38 11.03
C THR A 18 -10.11 1.94 11.80
N GLN A 19 -11.11 1.12 12.10
CA GLN A 19 -12.24 1.53 12.93
C GLN A 19 -11.80 1.95 14.34
N LYS A 20 -10.89 1.19 14.98
CA LYS A 20 -10.33 1.55 16.29
C LYS A 20 -9.55 2.86 16.27
N LEU A 21 -8.79 3.13 15.20
CA LEU A 21 -8.09 4.40 15.00
C LEU A 21 -9.07 5.56 14.85
N GLY A 22 -10.14 5.37 14.07
CA GLY A 22 -11.21 6.35 13.90
C GLY A 22 -11.86 6.76 15.23
N ARG A 23 -12.09 5.81 16.14
CA ARG A 23 -12.61 6.08 17.50
C ARG A 23 -11.65 6.91 18.36
N ARG A 24 -10.35 6.92 18.04
CA ARG A 24 -9.32 7.73 18.69
C ARG A 24 -9.09 9.09 18.01
N GLY A 25 -9.91 9.44 17.03
CA GLY A 25 -9.79 10.69 16.27
C GLY A 25 -8.73 10.64 15.16
N LEU A 26 -8.07 9.50 14.95
CA LEU A 26 -7.10 9.32 13.86
C LEU A 26 -7.84 8.88 12.61
N LYS A 27 -7.82 9.71 11.56
CA LYS A 27 -8.46 9.40 10.28
C LYS A 27 -7.40 9.03 9.26
N LEU A 28 -7.57 7.88 8.62
CA LEU A 28 -6.80 7.56 7.41
C LEU A 28 -7.22 8.52 6.29
N ARG A 29 -6.29 8.75 5.37
CA ARG A 29 -6.57 9.55 4.18
C ARG A 29 -7.65 8.86 3.35
N SER A 30 -8.70 9.60 2.98
CA SER A 30 -9.69 9.12 2.03
C SER A 30 -9.12 9.11 0.61
N ARG A 31 -9.70 8.30 -0.26
CA ARG A 31 -9.39 8.33 -1.69
C ARG A 31 -9.55 9.78 -2.20
N PRO A 32 -8.56 10.34 -2.91
CA PRO A 32 -8.72 11.62 -3.60
C PRO A 32 -9.87 11.56 -4.61
N GLU A 33 -10.54 12.70 -4.85
CA GLU A 33 -11.69 12.76 -5.77
C GLU A 33 -11.27 12.50 -7.22
N ASP A 34 -10.16 13.11 -7.65
CA ASP A 34 -9.59 12.96 -8.99
C ASP A 34 -8.69 11.74 -9.10
N ASP A 35 -8.53 11.21 -10.32
CA ASP A 35 -7.57 10.13 -10.62
C ASP A 35 -6.12 10.51 -10.34
N MET A 36 -5.27 9.49 -10.17
CA MET A 36 -3.85 9.69 -9.91
C MET A 36 -3.20 10.42 -11.10
N PRO A 37 -2.60 11.60 -10.89
CA PRO A 37 -1.97 12.32 -11.99
C PRO A 37 -0.82 11.52 -12.61
N ASP A 38 -0.72 11.61 -13.92
CA ASP A 38 0.47 11.15 -14.62
C ASP A 38 1.53 12.24 -14.72
N LEU A 39 2.78 11.79 -14.81
CA LEU A 39 3.90 12.68 -15.03
C LEU A 39 3.95 13.02 -16.52
N PRO A 40 3.82 14.29 -16.92
CA PRO A 40 3.92 14.66 -18.33
C PRO A 40 5.36 14.45 -18.81
N ALA A 41 5.50 14.19 -20.12
CA ALA A 41 6.80 13.94 -20.74
C ALA A 41 7.78 15.12 -20.58
N ASN A 42 7.26 16.36 -20.55
CA ASN A 42 8.07 17.55 -20.34
C ASN A 42 7.53 18.43 -19.20
N LEU A 43 8.25 18.44 -18.08
CA LEU A 43 7.92 19.28 -16.91
C LEU A 43 8.34 20.74 -17.08
N THR A 44 9.22 21.07 -18.02
CA THR A 44 9.75 22.44 -18.16
C THR A 44 8.75 23.38 -18.84
N GLU A 45 7.78 22.83 -19.56
CA GLU A 45 6.72 23.60 -20.25
C GLU A 45 5.55 23.94 -19.33
N LEU A 46 5.41 23.26 -18.19
CA LEU A 46 4.38 23.59 -17.22
C LEU A 46 4.65 24.94 -16.57
N THR A 47 3.60 25.70 -16.26
CA THR A 47 3.71 26.87 -15.39
C THR A 47 3.98 26.44 -13.94
N ASP A 48 4.47 27.36 -13.10
CA ASP A 48 4.73 27.07 -11.69
C ASP A 48 3.45 26.62 -10.96
N ASP A 49 2.31 27.26 -11.24
CA ASP A 49 1.00 26.87 -10.70
C ASP A 49 0.64 25.43 -11.07
N LYS A 50 0.86 25.03 -12.33
CA LYS A 50 0.57 23.67 -12.79
C LYS A 50 1.53 22.63 -12.22
N LEU A 51 2.79 22.98 -11.98
CA LEU A 51 3.71 22.11 -11.24
C LEU A 51 3.30 21.94 -9.78
N MET A 52 2.84 23.00 -9.13
CA MET A 52 2.35 22.95 -7.75
C MET A 52 1.08 22.10 -7.65
N GLU A 53 0.11 22.30 -8.54
CA GLU A 53 -1.10 21.45 -8.64
C GLU A 53 -0.73 19.97 -8.81
N LEU A 54 0.17 19.67 -9.76
CA LEU A 54 0.64 18.31 -10.03
C LEU A 54 1.33 17.70 -8.82
N PHE A 55 2.19 18.47 -8.15
CA PHE A 55 2.88 18.04 -6.92
C PHE A 55 1.88 17.70 -5.81
N VAL A 56 0.93 18.59 -5.54
CA VAL A 56 -0.11 18.37 -4.51
C VAL A 56 -0.96 17.14 -4.84
N GLY A 57 -1.35 16.96 -6.11
CA GLY A 57 -2.11 15.80 -6.56
C GLY A 57 -1.35 14.49 -6.32
N LEU A 58 -0.08 14.43 -6.74
CA LEU A 58 0.77 13.25 -6.54
C LEU A 58 1.03 12.96 -5.06
N THR A 59 1.26 13.98 -4.23
CA THR A 59 1.44 13.81 -2.78
C THR A 59 0.18 13.28 -2.11
N ARG A 60 -1.01 13.80 -2.44
CA ARG A 60 -2.28 13.27 -1.91
C ARG A 60 -2.48 11.81 -2.26
N TRP A 61 -2.15 11.43 -3.49
CA TRP A 61 -2.22 10.04 -3.94
C TRP A 61 -1.17 9.15 -3.27
N ALA A 62 0.06 9.65 -3.05
CA ALA A 62 1.08 8.93 -2.30
C ALA A 62 0.66 8.72 -0.82
N GLU A 63 0.09 9.73 -0.17
CA GLU A 63 -0.47 9.60 1.19
C GLU A 63 -1.57 8.53 1.24
N TYR A 64 -2.54 8.61 0.32
CA TYR A 64 -3.63 7.64 0.24
C TYR A 64 -3.10 6.22 -0.01
N ALA A 65 -2.28 6.02 -1.05
CA ALA A 65 -1.67 4.74 -1.37
C ALA A 65 -0.81 4.20 -0.21
N GLY A 66 -0.16 5.09 0.55
CA GLY A 66 0.58 4.74 1.77
C GLY A 66 -0.33 4.17 2.86
N THR A 67 -1.52 4.75 3.07
CA THR A 67 -2.50 4.19 4.01
C THR A 67 -3.04 2.83 3.55
N GLN A 68 -3.30 2.67 2.25
CA GLN A 68 -3.75 1.39 1.68
C GLN A 68 -2.66 0.31 1.78
N LEU A 69 -1.40 0.69 1.53
CA LEU A 69 -0.25 -0.20 1.66
C LEU A 69 -0.09 -0.68 3.11
N ALA A 70 -0.24 0.23 4.09
CA ALA A 70 -0.19 -0.13 5.49
C ALA A 70 -1.32 -1.10 5.87
N ALA A 71 -2.55 -0.87 5.39
CA ALA A 71 -3.68 -1.78 5.59
C ALA A 71 -3.40 -3.17 5.00
N ALA A 72 -2.96 -3.23 3.73
CA ALA A 72 -2.64 -4.49 3.07
C ALA A 72 -1.49 -5.24 3.77
N ALA A 73 -0.50 -4.52 4.32
CA ALA A 73 0.59 -5.14 5.08
C ALA A 73 0.12 -5.76 6.40
N VAL A 74 -0.85 -5.13 7.07
CA VAL A 74 -1.48 -5.70 8.27
C VAL A 74 -2.23 -7.00 7.92
N ASP A 75 -2.99 -7.00 6.84
CA ASP A 75 -3.77 -8.18 6.43
C ASP A 75 -2.89 -9.33 5.92
N GLU A 76 -1.80 -9.03 5.21
CA GLU A 76 -0.80 -10.04 4.86
C GLU A 76 -0.20 -10.69 6.11
N LYS A 77 0.12 -9.90 7.15
CA LYS A 77 0.67 -10.46 8.39
C LYS A 77 -0.34 -11.26 9.19
N ASP A 78 -1.62 -10.87 9.17
CA ASP A 78 -2.68 -11.65 9.80
C ASP A 78 -2.88 -13.00 9.10
N SER A 79 -2.94 -13.00 7.76
CA SER A 79 -3.07 -14.22 6.96
C SER A 79 -1.83 -15.13 7.04
N GLU A 80 -0.62 -14.58 7.10
CA GLU A 80 0.60 -15.35 7.37
C GLU A 80 0.53 -16.04 8.74
N ALA A 81 0.12 -15.32 9.78
CA ALA A 81 -0.05 -15.89 11.11
C ALA A 81 -1.16 -16.95 11.17
N HIS A 82 -2.21 -16.80 10.37
CA HIS A 82 -3.27 -17.80 10.22
C HIS A 82 -2.73 -19.06 9.53
N LEU A 83 -2.00 -18.92 8.43
CA LEU A 83 -1.36 -20.02 7.71
C LEU A 83 -0.41 -20.82 8.62
N GLU A 84 0.45 -20.14 9.39
CA GLU A 84 1.36 -20.82 10.31
C GLU A 84 0.62 -21.61 11.40
N ARG A 85 -0.53 -21.12 11.85
CA ARG A 85 -1.41 -21.83 12.79
C ARG A 85 -2.01 -23.08 12.14
N CYS A 86 -2.53 -22.98 10.93
CA CYS A 86 -3.08 -24.12 10.19
C CYS A 86 -2.00 -25.19 9.96
N LYS A 87 -0.79 -24.79 9.54
CA LYS A 87 0.35 -25.71 9.38
C LYS A 87 0.71 -26.44 10.67
N ALA A 88 0.73 -25.73 11.79
CA ALA A 88 0.99 -26.34 13.10
C ALA A 88 -0.11 -27.36 13.48
N MET A 89 -1.38 -27.01 13.26
CA MET A 89 -2.51 -27.92 13.52
C MET A 89 -2.48 -29.14 12.62
N ALA A 90 -2.24 -28.97 11.32
CA ALA A 90 -2.12 -30.06 10.35
C ALA A 90 -0.96 -31.01 10.71
N SER A 91 0.17 -30.47 11.17
CA SER A 91 1.30 -31.28 11.66
C SER A 91 0.93 -32.13 12.87
N VAL A 92 0.10 -31.60 13.79
CA VAL A 92 -0.41 -32.35 14.93
C VAL A 92 -1.40 -33.44 14.48
N LYS A 93 -2.31 -33.13 13.55
CA LYS A 93 -3.26 -34.11 12.97
C LYS A 93 -2.51 -35.27 12.31
N ALA A 94 -1.46 -34.97 11.56
CA ALA A 94 -0.68 -35.95 10.81
C ALA A 94 0.23 -36.84 11.68
N LYS A 95 0.39 -36.54 12.99
CA LYS A 95 1.37 -37.21 13.89
C LYS A 95 1.27 -38.74 13.92
N ASN A 96 0.09 -39.31 13.65
CA ASN A 96 -0.14 -40.76 13.66
C ASN A 96 0.25 -41.47 12.35
N GLU A 97 0.74 -40.74 11.35
CA GLU A 97 1.18 -41.33 10.09
C GLU A 97 2.44 -42.18 10.26
N LYS A 98 2.52 -43.25 9.45
CA LYS A 98 3.48 -44.36 9.61
C LYS A 98 4.94 -43.99 9.37
N SER A 99 5.21 -42.86 8.72
CA SER A 99 6.56 -42.37 8.46
C SER A 99 6.60 -40.85 8.48
N VAL A 100 7.77 -40.27 8.76
CA VAL A 100 7.97 -38.81 8.72
C VAL A 100 7.62 -38.23 7.34
N THR A 101 7.87 -38.98 6.26
CA THR A 101 7.50 -38.56 4.90
C THR A 101 5.98 -38.53 4.73
N ALA A 102 5.26 -39.54 5.22
CA ALA A 102 3.80 -39.58 5.20
C ALA A 102 3.20 -38.46 6.08
N GLN A 103 3.79 -38.20 7.25
CA GLN A 103 3.39 -37.08 8.12
C GLN A 103 3.47 -35.73 7.40
N LYS A 104 4.61 -35.46 6.73
CA LYS A 104 4.80 -34.20 5.98
C LYS A 104 3.85 -34.09 4.80
N ALA A 105 3.63 -35.17 4.06
CA ALA A 105 2.71 -35.18 2.93
C ALA A 105 1.27 -34.91 3.39
N ALA A 106 0.81 -35.62 4.44
CA ALA A 106 -0.53 -35.42 4.99
C ALA A 106 -0.73 -34.00 5.53
N ALA A 107 0.26 -33.44 6.25
CA ALA A 107 0.17 -32.07 6.76
C ALA A 107 0.19 -31.01 5.64
N ALA A 108 0.93 -31.25 4.54
CA ALA A 108 0.99 -30.33 3.40
C ALA A 108 -0.25 -30.39 2.51
N SER A 109 -1.00 -31.50 2.56
CA SER A 109 -2.25 -31.69 1.81
C SER A 109 -3.51 -31.42 2.65
N ASP A 110 -3.37 -30.95 3.89
CA ASP A 110 -4.49 -30.55 4.73
C ASP A 110 -5.23 -29.36 4.11
N GLU A 111 -6.55 -29.48 3.99
CA GLU A 111 -7.40 -28.50 3.30
C GLU A 111 -7.33 -27.11 3.95
N ASP A 112 -7.27 -27.04 5.29
CA ASP A 112 -7.16 -25.77 6.03
C ASP A 112 -5.83 -25.05 5.71
N VAL A 113 -4.76 -25.83 5.46
CA VAL A 113 -3.45 -25.28 5.08
C VAL A 113 -3.47 -24.74 3.66
N LEU A 114 -4.10 -25.45 2.73
CA LEU A 114 -4.21 -25.04 1.33
C LEU A 114 -5.06 -23.76 1.19
N GLU A 115 -6.17 -23.67 1.91
CA GLU A 115 -7.02 -22.49 1.92
C GLU A 115 -6.30 -21.29 2.55
N ALA A 116 -5.67 -21.46 3.71
CA ALA A 116 -4.91 -20.39 4.35
C ALA A 116 -3.71 -19.91 3.50
N ASP A 117 -3.05 -20.80 2.76
CA ASP A 117 -1.97 -20.43 1.84
C ASP A 117 -2.49 -19.64 0.64
N ALA A 118 -3.66 -20.00 0.11
CA ALA A 118 -4.30 -19.23 -0.95
C ALA A 118 -4.65 -17.82 -0.49
N GLU A 119 -5.22 -17.66 0.71
CA GLU A 119 -5.54 -16.35 1.29
C GLU A 119 -4.29 -15.50 1.57
N TYR A 120 -3.24 -16.11 2.15
CA TYR A 120 -1.96 -15.42 2.34
C TYR A 120 -1.38 -14.93 1.01
N ARG A 121 -1.39 -15.74 -0.04
CA ARG A 121 -0.90 -15.35 -1.37
C ARG A 121 -1.72 -14.21 -1.99
N LYS A 122 -3.05 -14.20 -1.81
CA LYS A 122 -3.92 -13.09 -2.22
C LYS A 122 -3.55 -11.81 -1.49
N ALA A 123 -3.41 -11.86 -0.16
CA ALA A 123 -3.02 -10.71 0.64
C ALA A 123 -1.64 -10.17 0.26
N TYR A 124 -0.66 -11.06 0.05
CA TYR A 124 0.67 -10.72 -0.46
C TYR A 124 0.60 -10.01 -1.82
N ALA A 125 -0.19 -10.54 -2.76
CA ALA A 125 -0.33 -9.94 -4.07
C ALA A 125 -0.91 -8.52 -3.98
N VAL A 126 -1.95 -8.33 -3.16
CA VAL A 126 -2.54 -7.00 -2.90
C VAL A 126 -1.48 -6.06 -2.32
N ARG A 127 -0.81 -6.44 -1.22
CA ARG A 127 0.25 -5.59 -0.62
C ARG A 127 1.31 -5.23 -1.66
N LYS A 128 1.77 -6.20 -2.45
CA LYS A 128 2.87 -5.98 -3.39
C LYS A 128 2.49 -5.05 -4.54
N LEU A 129 1.27 -5.15 -5.05
CA LEU A 129 0.76 -4.24 -6.07
C LEU A 129 0.52 -2.83 -5.51
N THR A 130 -0.03 -2.71 -4.30
CA THR A 130 -0.19 -1.41 -3.64
C THR A 130 1.16 -0.75 -3.34
N GLU A 131 2.18 -1.53 -2.98
CA GLU A 131 3.56 -1.05 -2.78
C GLU A 131 4.13 -0.43 -4.06
N ALA A 132 3.89 -1.06 -5.21
CA ALA A 132 4.31 -0.54 -6.50
C ALA A 132 3.61 0.79 -6.86
N ILE A 133 2.29 0.88 -6.60
CA ILE A 133 1.51 2.11 -6.82
C ILE A 133 2.02 3.24 -5.92
N TYR A 134 2.16 2.99 -4.63
CA TYR A 134 2.71 3.95 -3.66
C TYR A 134 4.09 4.44 -4.09
N SER A 135 5.00 3.52 -4.39
CA SER A 135 6.36 3.85 -4.83
C SER A 135 6.38 4.65 -6.13
N GLY A 136 5.45 4.36 -7.05
CA GLY A 136 5.28 5.11 -8.29
C GLY A 136 4.85 6.55 -8.03
N ALA A 137 3.81 6.76 -7.23
CA ALA A 137 3.30 8.08 -6.88
C ALA A 137 4.36 8.92 -6.14
N ASP A 138 5.04 8.33 -5.16
CA ASP A 138 6.09 8.98 -4.38
C ASP A 138 7.28 9.41 -5.25
N ARG A 139 7.73 8.53 -6.16
CA ARG A 139 8.80 8.88 -7.11
C ARG A 139 8.38 9.99 -8.07
N LYS A 140 7.15 9.95 -8.61
CA LYS A 140 6.63 11.02 -9.46
C LYS A 140 6.62 12.35 -8.69
N ALA A 141 6.12 12.36 -7.46
CA ALA A 141 6.11 13.55 -6.60
C ALA A 141 7.53 14.09 -6.35
N ALA A 142 8.51 13.22 -6.12
CA ALA A 142 9.91 13.60 -5.94
C ALA A 142 10.51 14.26 -7.19
N VAL A 143 10.15 13.81 -8.40
CA VAL A 143 10.60 14.45 -9.65
C VAL A 143 10.03 15.87 -9.77
N VAL A 144 8.74 16.05 -9.52
CA VAL A 144 8.08 17.38 -9.58
C VAL A 144 8.67 18.33 -8.53
N SER A 145 8.89 17.85 -7.30
CA SER A 145 9.55 18.60 -6.21
C SER A 145 10.94 19.10 -6.60
N ARG A 146 11.75 18.26 -7.28
CA ARG A 146 13.07 18.66 -7.78
C ARG A 146 12.98 19.75 -8.85
N GLU A 147 12.00 19.67 -9.75
CA GLU A 147 11.79 20.72 -10.77
C GLU A 147 11.38 22.05 -10.13
N LEU A 148 10.44 22.03 -9.18
CA LEU A 148 10.05 23.22 -8.42
C LEU A 148 11.25 23.87 -7.73
N THR A 149 12.07 23.06 -7.06
CA THR A 149 13.31 23.52 -6.41
C THR A 149 14.29 24.12 -7.42
N ARG A 150 14.44 23.51 -8.60
CA ARG A 150 15.30 24.01 -9.67
C ARG A 150 14.85 25.39 -10.17
N ARG A 151 13.55 25.64 -10.28
CA ARG A 151 12.99 26.93 -10.72
C ARG A 151 13.24 28.04 -9.71
N ILE A 152 13.00 27.77 -8.43
CA ILE A 152 13.30 28.70 -7.34
C ILE A 152 14.78 29.12 -7.37
N GLY A 153 15.70 28.15 -7.50
CA GLY A 153 17.13 28.42 -7.56
C GLY A 153 17.61 29.18 -8.81
N ARG A 154 16.87 29.12 -9.94
CA ARG A 154 17.17 29.92 -11.15
C ARG A 154 16.72 31.37 -10.99
N ASN A 155 15.49 31.60 -10.52
CA ASN A 155 14.95 32.93 -10.28
C ASN A 155 15.85 33.77 -9.35
N ASP A 156 16.42 33.15 -8.31
CA ASP A 156 17.36 33.80 -7.38
C ASP A 156 18.70 34.19 -8.01
N ARG A 157 19.18 33.44 -9.01
CA ARG A 157 20.43 33.76 -9.73
C ARG A 157 20.22 34.84 -10.76
N GLU A 158 19.14 34.75 -11.54
CA GLU A 158 18.78 35.75 -12.55
C GLU A 158 18.51 37.10 -11.91
N SER A 159 17.71 37.15 -10.83
CA SER A 159 17.41 38.39 -10.11
C SER A 159 18.66 39.07 -9.53
N ARG A 160 19.65 38.28 -9.07
CA ARG A 160 20.94 38.82 -8.63
C ARG A 160 21.76 39.35 -9.80
N ALA A 161 21.84 38.61 -10.90
CA ALA A 161 22.58 39.05 -12.09
C ALA A 161 22.03 40.39 -12.62
N THR A 162 20.70 40.56 -12.67
CA THR A 162 20.06 41.81 -13.10
C THR A 162 20.36 42.97 -12.16
N ARG A 163 20.42 42.72 -10.85
CA ARG A 163 20.70 43.76 -9.83
C ARG A 163 22.15 44.26 -9.83
N TRP A 164 23.11 43.46 -10.35
CA TRP A 164 24.51 43.86 -10.49
C TRP A 164 24.89 44.30 -11.92
N ALA A 165 23.95 44.21 -12.86
CA ALA A 165 24.12 44.64 -14.25
C ALA A 165 23.47 46.00 -14.56
N ALA A 166 22.78 46.59 -13.58
CA ALA A 166 22.25 47.97 -13.59
C ALA A 166 23.08 48.85 -12.65
#